data_AF-A0A5E8EXX4-F1
#
_entry.id   AF-A0A5E8EXX4-F1
#
_cell.length_a   1.000
_cell.length_b   1.000
_cell.length_c   1.000
_cell.angle_alpha   90.00
_cell.angle_beta   90.00
_cell.angle_gamma   90.00
#
_symmetry.space_group_name_H-M   'P 1'
#
loop_
_entity.id
_entity.type
_entity.pdbx_description
1 polymer ?
#
loop_
_entity_poly.entity_id
_entity_poly.type
_entity_poly.pdbx_seq_one_letter_code
_entity_poly.pdbx_strand_id
1 'polypeptide(L)'
;MTLDGFLSFLALFIAFYTIVSPVTRLRAQLHLAVQIPLALLALSLVFYFEFFPLLSQPCRLASAEACTWLIFPKDGSFTPPEAAFLVVFVWMILAWGLNVLLKPGPRSMVAVGKIMQTLLYERRFAELLDFIRPHLGLIQAVAERQRLRQRVYDWLANTNWLRRQQIRTFKPAMSEEDEQKQQRAGYGKRAYETFRWRIRWARHFVPAGRKAQASAETLVRMLLRSEEFRKFLVTMRPDALPDLMAIKLQPRFDFSDKALRDLITDSGSRLYQEIEQNQNLADKGGYAIPGENVLLRFLFGDAQVAHNLGAWKPVGDAVINTIRAGATSGYVAHLNGRANDFEDEQWRDITFVGIRYFDIMVNEAMRQGVPYHMWLFYLPLFVTELEEVYDTTGHNIDTMAEFPTRNARLLYEAFDVMGNWVRNIRHLDSTSQHAVIPVMNEFSTGVIPVDAAVALGNAMVTVALSDRIGDTFAGYLHDGILHDIASLSHEGLEGRMRALLIQMIVTGGNRGPAARYGQRLKTFLVMADHVLRGSVKDYVAAVEAAFPESRRGG
;
A
#
# COMPACT_ATOMS: atom_id res chain seq x y z
N MET A 1 36.58 17.39 -41.00
CA MET A 1 36.14 18.43 -40.06
C MET A 1 37.43 19.04 -39.53
N THR A 2 37.68 20.34 -39.66
CA THR A 2 38.95 20.91 -39.16
C THR A 2 39.03 20.74 -37.64
N LEU A 3 40.25 20.76 -37.10
CA LEU A 3 40.49 20.67 -35.66
C LEU A 3 39.65 21.70 -34.87
N ASP A 4 39.43 22.89 -35.44
CA ASP A 4 38.54 23.93 -34.90
C ASP A 4 37.06 23.51 -34.86
N GLY A 5 36.59 22.75 -35.85
CA GLY A 5 35.26 22.17 -35.87
C GLY A 5 35.06 21.14 -34.76
N PHE A 6 36.07 20.31 -34.48
CA PHE A 6 36.03 19.33 -33.38
C PHE A 6 36.03 19.99 -32.00
N LEU A 7 36.84 21.03 -31.81
CA LEU A 7 36.84 21.80 -30.57
C LEU A 7 35.52 22.54 -30.36
N SER A 8 34.96 23.13 -31.41
CA SER A 8 33.64 23.77 -31.36
C SER A 8 32.53 22.79 -30.99
N PHE A 9 32.58 21.57 -31.53
CA PHE A 9 31.65 20.50 -31.17
C PHE A 9 31.80 20.06 -29.71
N LEU A 10 33.03 19.89 -29.20
CA LEU A 10 33.28 19.54 -27.81
C LEU A 10 32.75 20.63 -26.86
N ALA A 11 32.95 21.90 -27.21
CA ALA A 11 32.43 23.04 -26.46
C ALA A 11 30.90 23.06 -26.42
N LEU A 12 30.24 22.80 -27.56
CA LEU A 12 28.78 22.71 -27.64
C LEU A 12 28.25 21.51 -26.83
N PHE A 13 28.96 20.38 -26.84
CA PHE A 13 28.60 19.21 -26.04
C PHE A 13 28.74 19.49 -24.54
N ILE A 14 29.80 20.17 -24.10
CA ILE A 14 29.98 20.60 -22.71
C ILE A 14 28.87 21.57 -22.31
N ALA A 15 28.56 22.56 -23.15
CA ALA A 15 27.47 23.50 -22.91
C ALA A 15 26.11 22.79 -22.80
N PHE A 16 25.82 21.87 -23.72
CA PHE A 16 24.62 21.04 -23.64
C PHE A 16 24.59 20.22 -22.35
N TYR A 17 25.68 19.54 -21.99
CA TYR A 17 25.78 18.79 -20.75
C TYR A 17 25.53 19.66 -19.50
N THR A 18 25.90 20.95 -19.52
CA THR A 18 25.62 21.90 -18.43
C THR A 18 24.16 22.40 -18.38
N ILE A 19 23.39 22.26 -19.45
CA ILE A 19 21.97 22.66 -19.53
C ILE A 19 21.04 21.48 -19.22
N VAL A 20 21.47 20.26 -19.57
CA VAL A 20 20.73 19.01 -19.38
C VAL A 20 20.37 18.78 -17.91
N SER A 21 19.15 18.29 -17.64
CA SER A 21 18.64 18.09 -16.28
C SER A 21 19.52 17.12 -15.47
N PRO A 22 19.60 17.26 -14.14
CA PRO A 22 20.39 16.36 -13.32
C PRO A 22 20.05 14.88 -13.54
N VAL A 23 18.76 14.56 -13.68
CA VAL A 23 18.26 13.20 -13.93
C VAL A 23 18.77 12.62 -15.26
N THR A 24 18.87 13.44 -16.30
CA THR A 24 19.36 12.99 -17.61
C THR A 24 20.89 12.82 -17.61
N ARG A 25 21.63 13.63 -16.86
CA ARG A 25 23.07 13.39 -16.60
C ARG A 25 23.29 12.09 -15.84
N LEU A 26 22.50 11.84 -14.80
CA LEU A 26 22.57 10.62 -13.99
C LEU A 26 22.20 9.37 -14.81
N ARG A 27 21.25 9.48 -15.74
CA ARG A 27 20.95 8.41 -16.70
C ARG A 27 22.09 8.15 -17.67
N ALA A 28 22.73 9.19 -18.20
CA ALA A 28 23.92 9.03 -19.04
C ALA A 28 25.07 8.33 -18.28
N GLN A 29 25.22 8.62 -16.99
CA GLN A 29 26.21 7.95 -16.14
C GLN A 29 25.98 6.43 -16.00
N LEU A 30 24.72 5.98 -16.03
CA LEU A 30 24.39 4.54 -15.97
C LEU A 30 24.89 3.77 -17.19
N HIS A 31 25.06 4.43 -18.34
CA HIS A 31 25.49 3.83 -19.59
C HIS A 31 26.95 4.11 -19.96
N LEU A 32 27.72 4.78 -19.09
CA LEU A 32 29.15 5.11 -19.31
C LEU A 32 29.98 3.90 -19.76
N ALA A 33 29.73 2.71 -19.20
CA ALA A 33 30.47 1.49 -19.57
C ALA A 33 30.29 1.06 -21.03
N VAL A 34 29.20 1.47 -21.69
CA VAL A 34 28.94 1.22 -23.12
C VAL A 34 29.29 2.44 -23.96
N GLN A 35 29.08 3.64 -23.42
CA GLN A 35 29.34 4.90 -24.13
C GLN A 35 30.85 5.18 -24.28
N ILE A 36 31.69 4.84 -23.30
CA ILE A 36 33.16 5.02 -23.37
C ILE A 36 33.80 4.24 -24.53
N PRO A 37 33.64 2.92 -24.67
CA PRO A 37 34.25 2.19 -25.78
C PRO A 37 33.72 2.63 -27.14
N LEU A 38 32.43 2.98 -27.22
CA LEU A 38 31.83 3.52 -28.44
C LEU A 38 32.42 4.89 -28.81
N ALA A 39 32.61 5.77 -27.83
CA ALA A 39 33.26 7.07 -28.02
C ALA A 39 34.74 6.92 -28.41
N LEU A 40 35.48 5.99 -27.79
CA LEU A 40 36.87 5.71 -28.15
C LEU A 40 36.99 5.17 -29.58
N LEU A 41 36.06 4.31 -30.00
CA LEU A 41 36.00 3.80 -31.37
C LEU A 41 35.72 4.94 -32.37
N ALA A 42 34.75 5.80 -32.07
CA ALA A 42 34.45 6.97 -32.90
C ALA A 42 35.64 7.94 -32.98
N LEU A 43 36.29 8.23 -31.85
CA LEU A 43 37.46 9.09 -31.77
C LEU A 43 38.64 8.51 -32.59
N SER A 44 38.88 7.20 -32.48
CA SER A 44 39.90 6.49 -33.25
C SER A 44 39.64 6.58 -34.75
N LEU A 45 38.39 6.41 -35.18
CA LEU A 45 38.00 6.57 -36.58
C LEU A 45 38.14 8.01 -37.07
N VAL A 46 37.76 9.00 -36.26
CA VAL A 46 37.95 10.42 -36.59
C VAL A 46 39.44 10.75 -36.76
N PHE A 47 40.30 10.30 -35.84
CA PHE A 47 41.74 10.49 -35.97
C PHE A 47 42.32 9.75 -37.18
N TYR A 48 41.86 8.54 -37.48
CA TYR A 48 42.28 7.81 -38.66
C TYR A 48 41.94 8.57 -39.96
N PHE A 49 40.75 9.15 -40.06
CA PHE A 49 40.34 9.92 -41.24
C PHE A 49 41.03 11.28 -41.36
N GLU A 50 41.31 11.96 -40.25
CA GLU A 50 42.00 13.26 -40.26
C GLU A 50 43.50 13.11 -40.59
N PHE A 51 44.15 12.05 -40.07
CA PHE A 51 45.55 11.73 -40.36
C PHE A 51 45.74 10.78 -41.55
N PHE A 52 44.67 10.46 -42.28
CA PHE A 52 44.71 9.61 -43.47
C PHE A 52 45.79 10.01 -44.49
N PRO A 53 46.03 11.30 -44.77
CA PRO A 53 47.10 11.73 -45.69
C PRO A 53 48.51 11.34 -45.21
N LEU A 54 48.75 11.34 -43.89
CA LEU A 54 50.05 10.97 -43.29
C LEU A 54 50.20 9.46 -43.03
N LEU A 55 49.10 8.77 -42.72
CA LEU A 55 49.07 7.36 -42.33
C LEU A 55 48.83 6.39 -43.50
N SER A 56 48.65 6.92 -44.72
CA SER A 56 48.45 6.12 -45.93
C SER A 56 49.67 5.23 -46.24
N GLN A 57 49.74 4.06 -45.62
CA GLN A 57 50.71 3.04 -45.99
C GLN A 57 50.31 2.44 -47.34
N PRO A 58 51.25 2.26 -48.28
CA PRO A 58 50.97 1.53 -49.51
C PRO A 58 50.56 0.09 -49.16
N CYS A 59 49.37 -0.32 -49.60
CA CYS A 59 48.81 -1.66 -49.34
C CYS A 59 49.81 -2.75 -49.79
N ARG A 60 50.33 -3.55 -48.85
CA ARG A 60 51.25 -4.68 -49.12
C ARG A 60 50.57 -6.06 -49.06
N LEU A 61 49.25 -6.12 -49.14
CA LEU A 61 48.49 -7.38 -49.11
C LEU A 61 48.05 -7.76 -50.54
N ALA A 62 48.27 -9.03 -50.89
CA ALA A 62 48.10 -9.57 -52.24
C ALA A 62 46.64 -9.77 -52.70
N SER A 63 45.65 -9.49 -51.84
CA SER A 63 44.22 -9.51 -52.20
C SER A 63 43.72 -8.09 -52.47
N ALA A 64 43.76 -7.69 -53.74
CA ALA A 64 43.39 -6.34 -54.21
C ALA A 64 41.94 -5.92 -53.86
N GLU A 65 41.04 -6.85 -53.55
CA GLU A 65 39.63 -6.55 -53.26
C GLU A 65 39.35 -6.08 -51.82
N ALA A 66 40.23 -6.36 -50.85
CA ALA A 66 40.06 -5.86 -49.48
C ALA A 66 40.63 -4.44 -49.32
N CYS A 67 41.60 -4.05 -50.14
CA CYS A 67 42.26 -2.74 -50.09
C CYS A 67 41.40 -1.62 -50.72
N THR A 68 40.43 -1.93 -51.58
CA THR A 68 39.54 -0.92 -52.21
C THR A 68 38.61 -0.26 -51.20
N TRP A 69 38.27 -0.92 -50.10
CA TRP A 69 37.49 -0.33 -49.00
C TRP A 69 38.30 0.64 -48.11
N LEU A 70 39.63 0.64 -48.21
CA LEU A 70 40.54 1.43 -47.39
C LEU A 70 41.17 2.61 -48.14
N ILE A 71 40.81 2.83 -49.41
CA ILE A 71 41.36 3.89 -50.27
C ILE A 71 40.21 4.81 -50.68
N PHE A 72 40.33 6.11 -50.36
CA PHE A 72 39.35 7.11 -50.80
C PHE A 72 39.41 7.31 -52.33
N PRO A 73 38.24 7.43 -53.01
CA PRO A 73 38.19 7.65 -54.44
C PRO A 73 38.86 8.99 -54.80
N LYS A 74 39.73 8.98 -55.80
CA LYS A 74 40.46 10.18 -56.29
C LYS A 74 39.57 11.21 -56.98
N ASP A 75 38.29 10.88 -57.15
CA ASP A 75 37.32 11.65 -57.94
C ASP A 75 36.71 12.83 -57.16
N GLY A 76 37.13 13.06 -55.91
CA GLY A 76 36.69 14.20 -55.10
C GLY A 76 35.25 14.13 -54.60
N SER A 77 34.55 13.02 -54.84
CA SER A 77 33.15 12.82 -54.45
C SER A 77 32.94 12.60 -52.94
N PHE A 78 34.00 12.23 -52.20
CA PHE A 78 33.94 12.03 -50.76
C PHE A 78 35.30 12.29 -50.11
N THR A 79 35.40 13.36 -49.33
CA THR A 79 36.66 13.77 -48.72
C THR A 79 36.83 13.18 -47.30
N PRO A 80 38.07 12.91 -46.84
CA PRO A 80 38.32 12.43 -45.47
C PRO A 80 37.69 13.32 -44.37
N PRO A 81 37.67 14.67 -44.51
CA PRO A 81 36.93 15.56 -43.62
C PRO A 81 35.42 15.30 -43.52
N GLU A 82 34.77 14.92 -44.61
CA GLU A 82 33.32 14.59 -44.66
C GLU A 82 33.05 13.21 -44.06
N ALA A 83 33.96 12.25 -44.26
CA ALA A 83 33.91 10.93 -43.61
C ALA A 83 33.99 11.04 -42.09
N ALA A 84 34.90 11.88 -41.56
CA ALA A 84 35.01 12.14 -40.12
C ALA A 84 33.73 12.76 -39.54
N PHE A 85 33.06 13.65 -40.27
CA PHE A 85 31.78 14.22 -39.86
C PHE A 85 30.67 13.16 -39.80
N LEU A 86 30.60 12.30 -40.81
CA LEU A 86 29.62 11.20 -40.86
C LEU A 86 29.82 10.22 -39.69
N VAL A 87 31.07 9.93 -39.31
CA VAL A 87 31.39 9.11 -38.12
C VAL A 87 30.86 9.75 -36.85
N VAL A 88 31.07 11.04 -36.64
CA VAL A 88 30.55 11.76 -35.45
C VAL A 88 29.02 11.75 -35.45
N PHE A 89 28.38 11.97 -36.60
CA PHE A 89 26.93 11.97 -36.73
C PHE A 89 26.31 10.59 -36.44
N VAL A 90 26.88 9.52 -37.02
CA VAL A 90 26.45 8.14 -36.76
C VAL A 90 26.71 7.75 -35.31
N TRP A 91 27.84 8.17 -34.73
CA TRP A 91 28.13 7.99 -33.31
C TRP A 91 27.10 8.67 -32.42
N MET A 92 26.67 9.91 -32.72
CA MET A 92 25.63 10.60 -31.96
C MET A 92 24.29 9.86 -32.01
N ILE A 93 23.88 9.42 -33.19
CA ILE A 93 22.63 8.64 -33.35
C ILE A 93 22.71 7.33 -32.57
N LEU A 94 23.85 6.63 -32.63
CA LEU A 94 24.08 5.40 -31.88
C LEU A 94 24.13 5.65 -30.37
N ALA A 95 24.84 6.70 -29.92
CA ALA A 95 24.96 7.06 -28.50
C ALA A 95 23.60 7.44 -27.92
N TRP A 96 22.82 8.26 -28.64
CA TRP A 96 21.46 8.63 -28.28
C TRP A 96 20.53 7.41 -28.29
N GLY A 97 20.55 6.63 -29.37
CA GLY A 97 19.77 5.41 -29.52
C GLY A 97 20.07 4.39 -28.41
N LEU A 98 21.33 4.17 -28.06
CA LEU A 98 21.74 3.30 -26.96
C LEU A 98 21.28 3.82 -25.60
N ASN A 99 21.31 5.14 -25.36
CA ASN A 99 20.84 5.73 -24.11
C ASN A 99 19.31 5.62 -23.95
N VAL A 100 18.56 5.69 -25.06
CA VAL A 100 17.10 5.55 -25.07
C VAL A 100 16.67 4.08 -25.01
N LEU A 101 17.37 3.19 -25.73
CA LEU A 101 16.95 1.80 -25.92
C LEU A 101 17.52 0.83 -24.86
N LEU A 102 18.72 1.10 -24.30
CA LEU A 102 19.30 0.22 -23.30
C LEU A 102 18.59 0.41 -21.95
N LYS A 103 17.74 -0.55 -21.59
CA LYS A 103 17.20 -0.62 -20.23
C LYS A 103 18.32 -0.96 -19.24
N PRO A 104 18.44 -0.28 -18.08
CA PRO A 104 19.46 -0.57 -17.09
C PRO A 104 19.37 -2.03 -16.63
N GLY A 105 20.52 -2.70 -16.61
CA GLY A 105 20.64 -4.11 -16.26
C GLY A 105 21.07 -4.33 -14.80
N PRO A 106 21.12 -5.58 -14.31
CA PRO A 106 21.50 -5.87 -12.91
C PRO A 106 22.89 -5.35 -12.49
N ARG A 107 23.79 -5.13 -13.45
CA ARG A 107 25.15 -4.59 -13.20
C ARG A 107 25.14 -3.09 -12.88
N SER A 108 24.15 -2.35 -13.36
CA SER A 108 24.05 -0.91 -13.07
C SER A 108 23.49 -0.62 -11.68
N MET A 109 23.00 -1.63 -10.94
CA MET A 109 22.46 -1.47 -9.57
C MET A 109 23.44 -0.82 -8.60
N VAL A 110 24.75 -1.06 -8.78
CA VAL A 110 25.78 -0.40 -7.95
C VAL A 110 25.88 1.09 -8.27
N ALA A 111 25.79 1.48 -9.54
CA ALA A 111 25.80 2.87 -9.96
C ALA A 111 24.51 3.59 -9.57
N VAL A 112 23.34 2.96 -9.80
CA VAL A 112 22.03 3.41 -9.29
C VAL A 112 22.12 3.67 -7.79
N GLY A 113 22.73 2.74 -7.06
CA GLY A 113 22.86 2.86 -5.62
C GLY A 113 23.68 4.04 -5.14
N LYS A 114 24.84 4.29 -5.77
CA LYS A 114 25.66 5.47 -5.47
C LYS A 114 24.89 6.77 -5.73
N ILE A 115 24.20 6.85 -6.86
CA ILE A 115 23.41 8.02 -7.24
C ILE A 115 22.28 8.26 -6.22
N MET A 116 21.52 7.21 -5.88
CA MET A 116 20.47 7.30 -4.88
C MET A 116 21.01 7.75 -3.53
N GLN A 117 22.16 7.21 -3.09
CA GLN A 117 22.81 7.61 -1.84
C GLN A 117 23.20 9.07 -1.84
N THR A 118 23.84 9.55 -2.90
CA THR A 118 24.24 10.95 -3.04
C THR A 118 23.03 11.87 -3.00
N LEU A 119 21.99 11.59 -3.80
CA LEU A 119 20.80 12.42 -3.85
C LEU A 119 20.01 12.41 -2.53
N LEU A 120 19.96 11.27 -1.84
CA LEU A 120 19.34 11.14 -0.53
C LEU A 120 20.11 11.97 0.52
N TYR A 121 21.45 11.90 0.51
CA TYR A 121 22.31 12.67 1.42
C TYR A 121 22.24 14.18 1.13
N GLU A 122 22.22 14.58 -0.14
CA GLU A 122 22.06 15.96 -0.58
C GLU A 122 20.63 16.51 -0.38
N ARG A 123 19.68 15.69 0.12
CA ARG A 123 18.26 16.02 0.30
C ARG A 123 17.55 16.49 -0.97
N ARG A 124 18.02 16.05 -2.14
CA ARG A 124 17.42 16.36 -3.45
C ARG A 124 16.28 15.40 -3.76
N PHE A 125 15.27 15.37 -2.90
CA PHE A 125 14.23 14.34 -2.91
C PHE A 125 13.35 14.34 -4.16
N ALA A 126 13.08 15.50 -4.77
CA ALA A 126 12.33 15.58 -6.03
C ALA A 126 13.08 14.86 -7.16
N GLU A 127 14.37 15.16 -7.33
CA GLU A 127 15.21 14.52 -8.34
C GLU A 127 15.44 13.03 -8.05
N LEU A 128 15.57 12.68 -6.76
CA LEU A 128 15.66 11.30 -6.31
C LEU A 128 14.41 10.52 -6.73
N LEU A 129 13.22 11.08 -6.52
CA LEU A 129 11.96 10.46 -6.89
C LEU A 129 11.83 10.29 -8.41
N ASP A 130 12.11 11.35 -9.17
CA ASP A 130 12.05 11.32 -10.64
C ASP A 130 13.05 10.32 -11.23
N PHE A 131 14.19 10.13 -10.58
CA PHE A 131 15.18 9.11 -10.93
C PHE A 131 14.73 7.69 -10.55
N ILE A 132 14.16 7.49 -9.36
CA ILE A 132 13.81 6.15 -8.84
C ILE A 132 12.56 5.59 -9.49
N ARG A 133 11.51 6.41 -9.70
CA ARG A 133 10.19 5.95 -10.13
C ARG A 133 10.22 5.04 -11.37
N PRO A 134 10.97 5.36 -12.45
CA PRO A 134 11.09 4.49 -13.62
C PRO A 134 11.87 3.19 -13.37
N HIS A 135 12.64 3.12 -12.28
CA HIS A 135 13.53 2.01 -11.93
C HIS A 135 12.97 1.11 -10.81
N LEU A 136 11.89 1.50 -10.12
CA LEU A 136 11.29 0.70 -9.03
C LEU A 136 10.97 -0.73 -9.46
N GLY A 137 10.35 -0.92 -10.63
CA GLY A 137 10.04 -2.25 -11.15
C GLY A 137 11.29 -3.10 -11.45
N LEU A 138 12.40 -2.47 -11.86
CA LEU A 138 13.68 -3.16 -12.04
C LEU A 138 14.28 -3.56 -10.69
N ILE A 139 14.30 -2.62 -9.73
CA ILE A 139 14.86 -2.83 -8.39
C ILE A 139 14.12 -3.97 -7.70
N GLN A 140 12.79 -3.96 -7.75
CA GLN A 140 11.96 -5.02 -7.21
C GLN A 140 12.23 -6.36 -7.90
N ALA A 141 12.21 -6.42 -9.24
CA ALA A 141 12.43 -7.67 -9.97
C ALA A 141 13.81 -8.29 -9.69
N VAL A 142 14.82 -7.46 -9.43
CA VAL A 142 16.18 -7.90 -9.05
C VAL A 142 16.23 -8.37 -7.59
N ALA A 143 15.53 -7.68 -6.68
CA ALA A 143 15.44 -8.03 -5.26
C ALA A 143 14.67 -9.35 -5.05
N GLU A 144 13.53 -9.53 -5.73
CA GLU A 144 12.70 -10.74 -5.67
C GLU A 144 13.24 -11.93 -6.49
N ARG A 145 14.42 -11.78 -7.12
CA ARG A 145 15.03 -12.80 -8.00
C ARG A 145 14.16 -13.27 -9.17
N GLN A 146 13.27 -12.43 -9.68
CA GLN A 146 12.31 -12.84 -10.71
C GLN A 146 12.87 -12.87 -12.13
N ARG A 147 14.15 -12.49 -12.34
CA ARG A 147 14.76 -12.49 -13.68
C ARG A 147 15.08 -13.91 -14.15
N LEU A 148 14.86 -14.18 -15.44
CA LEU A 148 15.15 -15.47 -16.09
C LEU A 148 16.55 -16.00 -15.76
N ARG A 149 17.58 -15.14 -15.77
CA ARG A 149 18.96 -15.55 -15.43
C ARG A 149 19.13 -15.97 -13.95
N GLN A 150 18.42 -15.33 -13.03
CA GLN A 150 18.42 -15.70 -11.60
C GLN A 150 17.60 -16.97 -11.36
N ARG A 151 16.42 -17.10 -12.01
CA ARG A 151 15.62 -18.33 -11.99
C ARG A 151 16.37 -19.53 -12.56
N VAL A 152 17.12 -19.34 -13.64
CA VAL A 152 17.98 -20.38 -14.23
C VAL A 152 19.12 -20.74 -13.29
N TYR A 153 19.77 -19.76 -12.66
CA TYR A 153 20.78 -20.06 -11.62
C TYR A 153 20.18 -20.80 -10.43
N ASP A 154 19.01 -20.38 -9.93
CA ASP A 154 18.36 -21.01 -8.78
C ASP A 154 17.86 -22.41 -9.13
N TRP A 155 17.34 -22.63 -10.33
CA TRP A 155 17.04 -23.97 -10.85
C TRP A 155 18.30 -24.84 -10.94
N LEU A 156 19.40 -24.29 -11.47
CA LEU A 156 20.71 -24.97 -11.52
C LEU A 156 21.28 -25.23 -10.12
N ALA A 157 21.06 -24.35 -9.15
CA ALA A 157 21.53 -24.48 -7.77
C ALA A 157 20.67 -25.46 -6.95
N ASN A 158 19.38 -25.55 -7.27
CA ASN A 158 18.42 -26.47 -6.66
C ASN A 158 18.52 -27.91 -7.23
N THR A 159 19.45 -28.17 -8.17
CA THR A 159 19.82 -29.55 -8.60
C THR A 159 20.45 -30.42 -7.49
N ASN A 160 20.55 -29.91 -6.26
CA ASN A 160 20.68 -30.72 -5.05
C ASN A 160 19.43 -31.60 -4.74
N TRP A 161 18.41 -31.62 -5.61
CA TRP A 161 17.22 -32.48 -5.51
C TRP A 161 17.56 -33.96 -5.18
N LEU A 162 18.65 -34.52 -5.72
CA LEU A 162 19.03 -35.91 -5.43
C LEU A 162 19.68 -36.12 -4.06
N ARG A 163 20.34 -35.12 -3.47
CA ARG A 163 20.94 -35.25 -2.14
C ARG A 163 19.89 -35.32 -1.04
N ARG A 164 18.71 -34.74 -1.28
CA ARG A 164 17.56 -34.79 -0.34
C ARG A 164 16.76 -36.09 -0.43
N GLN A 165 16.78 -36.79 -1.57
CA GLN A 165 16.07 -38.07 -1.70
C GLN A 165 16.82 -39.23 -1.01
N GLN A 166 18.15 -39.13 -0.85
CA GLN A 166 18.98 -40.18 -0.26
C GLN A 166 19.05 -40.16 1.28
N ILE A 167 18.60 -39.08 1.95
CA ILE A 167 18.61 -38.97 3.42
C ILE A 167 17.24 -39.35 4.04
N ARG A 168 16.21 -39.59 3.22
CA ARG A 168 14.88 -40.01 3.67
C ARG A 168 14.57 -41.50 3.49
N THR A 169 15.55 -42.30 3.08
CA THR A 169 15.46 -43.77 3.06
C THR A 169 16.42 -44.38 4.06
N PHE A 170 16.26 -44.06 5.34
CA PHE A 170 16.54 -45.02 6.39
C PHE A 170 15.22 -45.73 6.67
N LYS A 171 15.06 -46.94 6.13
CA LYS A 171 14.07 -47.92 6.61
C LYS A 171 14.85 -49.08 7.24
N PRO A 172 14.31 -49.66 8.33
CA PRO A 172 14.98 -50.66 9.16
C PRO A 172 15.00 -52.03 8.48
N ALA A 173 15.67 -52.96 9.16
CA ALA A 173 16.07 -54.30 8.75
C ALA A 173 14.96 -55.23 8.22
N MET A 174 15.42 -56.12 7.32
CA MET A 174 14.93 -57.45 6.92
C MET A 174 13.57 -57.58 6.22
N SER A 175 13.61 -58.01 4.95
CA SER A 175 13.36 -59.41 4.58
C SER A 175 14.01 -59.73 3.23
N GLU A 176 14.70 -60.86 3.17
CA GLU A 176 15.15 -61.52 1.94
C GLU A 176 13.92 -62.08 1.23
N GLU A 177 13.61 -61.56 0.04
CA GLU A 177 12.91 -62.25 -1.06
C GLU A 177 12.58 -61.19 -2.12
N ASP A 178 13.42 -61.12 -3.16
CA ASP A 178 13.09 -60.80 -4.56
C ASP A 178 14.38 -60.49 -5.35
N GLU A 179 15.27 -61.48 -5.41
CA GLU A 179 16.30 -61.53 -6.45
C GLU A 179 15.66 -61.98 -7.77
N GLN A 180 15.06 -61.03 -8.52
CA GLN A 180 14.92 -61.14 -9.98
C GLN A 180 14.39 -59.84 -10.62
N LYS A 181 15.25 -58.81 -10.68
CA LYS A 181 15.25 -57.76 -11.74
C LYS A 181 16.36 -56.72 -11.51
N GLN A 182 17.61 -57.12 -11.74
CA GLN A 182 18.73 -56.17 -11.71
C GLN A 182 19.75 -56.38 -12.84
N GLN A 183 19.26 -56.57 -14.06
CA GLN A 183 20.09 -56.43 -15.27
C GLN A 183 19.43 -55.46 -16.24
N ARG A 184 19.68 -54.16 -16.04
CA ARG A 184 19.65 -53.08 -17.07
C ARG A 184 19.97 -51.72 -16.42
N ALA A 185 21.18 -51.57 -15.90
CA ALA A 185 21.68 -50.28 -15.39
C ALA A 185 23.07 -49.97 -15.99
N GLY A 186 23.17 -49.96 -17.33
CA GLY A 186 24.46 -49.73 -18.02
C GLY A 186 24.57 -48.42 -18.81
N TYR A 187 23.49 -47.95 -19.42
CA TYR A 187 23.57 -46.85 -20.41
C TYR A 187 23.11 -45.48 -19.90
N GLY A 188 22.10 -45.44 -19.02
CA GLY A 188 21.59 -44.18 -18.47
C GLY A 188 22.56 -43.47 -17.51
N LYS A 189 23.45 -44.22 -16.84
CA LYS A 189 24.35 -43.69 -15.80
C LYS A 189 25.47 -42.81 -16.38
N ARG A 190 26.04 -43.20 -17.52
CA ARG A 190 27.07 -42.41 -18.23
C ARG A 190 26.50 -41.16 -18.90
N ALA A 191 25.35 -41.25 -19.57
CA ALA A 191 24.69 -40.07 -20.15
C ALA A 191 24.30 -39.05 -19.06
N TYR A 192 23.82 -39.55 -17.92
CA TYR A 192 23.47 -38.75 -16.75
C TYR A 192 24.68 -38.08 -16.06
N GLU A 193 25.81 -38.78 -15.93
CA GLU A 193 27.06 -38.21 -15.39
C GLU A 193 27.67 -37.16 -16.33
N THR A 194 27.60 -37.39 -17.65
CA THR A 194 28.05 -36.42 -18.65
C THR A 194 27.18 -35.16 -18.65
N PHE A 195 25.86 -35.32 -18.50
CA PHE A 195 24.91 -34.21 -18.34
C PHE A 195 25.15 -33.44 -17.03
N ARG A 196 25.48 -34.14 -15.94
CA ARG A 196 25.85 -33.55 -14.64
C ARG A 196 27.15 -32.74 -14.69
N TRP A 197 28.16 -33.19 -15.44
CA TRP A 197 29.40 -32.44 -15.63
C TRP A 197 29.16 -31.16 -16.42
N ARG A 198 28.35 -31.20 -17.49
CA ARG A 198 27.94 -30.01 -18.27
C ARG A 198 27.15 -28.99 -17.45
N ILE A 199 26.24 -29.45 -16.58
CA ILE A 199 25.48 -28.61 -15.65
C ILE A 199 26.39 -27.97 -14.58
N ARG A 200 27.38 -28.71 -14.06
CA ARG A 200 28.38 -28.19 -13.11
C ARG A 200 29.25 -27.10 -13.74
N TRP A 201 29.67 -27.30 -14.99
CA TRP A 201 30.41 -26.28 -15.75
C TRP A 201 29.56 -25.04 -15.99
N ALA A 202 28.30 -25.21 -16.41
CA ALA A 202 27.37 -24.10 -16.62
C ALA A 202 27.15 -23.22 -15.37
N ARG A 203 27.22 -23.80 -14.16
CA ARG A 203 27.14 -23.04 -12.89
C ARG A 203 28.29 -22.04 -12.71
N HIS A 204 29.47 -22.27 -13.31
CA HIS A 204 30.59 -21.34 -13.24
C HIS A 204 30.41 -20.13 -14.18
N PHE A 205 29.70 -20.32 -15.31
CA PHE A 205 29.47 -19.28 -16.31
C PHE A 205 28.19 -18.46 -16.05
N VAL A 206 27.24 -18.97 -15.27
CA VAL A 206 26.01 -18.25 -14.92
C VAL A 206 26.22 -17.44 -13.62
N PRO A 207 26.32 -16.10 -13.67
CA PRO A 207 26.55 -15.29 -12.48
C PRO A 207 25.32 -15.33 -11.56
N ALA A 208 25.55 -15.63 -10.28
CA ALA A 208 24.50 -15.79 -9.26
C ALA A 208 23.71 -14.52 -8.96
N GLY A 209 24.16 -13.33 -9.43
CA GLY A 209 23.47 -12.06 -9.22
C GLY A 209 23.39 -11.58 -7.75
N ARG A 210 23.98 -12.31 -6.80
CA ARG A 210 23.86 -12.06 -5.34
C ARG A 210 24.27 -10.65 -4.93
N LYS A 211 25.33 -10.10 -5.53
CA LYS A 211 25.78 -8.73 -5.27
C LYS A 211 24.72 -7.70 -5.70
N ALA A 212 24.14 -7.87 -6.89
CA ALA A 212 23.11 -6.95 -7.41
C ALA A 212 21.80 -7.03 -6.59
N GLN A 213 21.42 -8.23 -6.14
CA GLN A 213 20.28 -8.43 -5.24
C GLN A 213 20.52 -7.75 -3.88
N ALA A 214 21.64 -8.03 -3.23
CA ALA A 214 21.98 -7.43 -1.94
C ALA A 214 22.07 -5.90 -2.03
N SER A 215 22.61 -5.36 -3.13
CA SER A 215 22.57 -3.93 -3.39
C SER A 215 21.13 -3.43 -3.55
N ALA A 216 20.28 -4.07 -4.35
CA ALA A 216 18.89 -3.67 -4.53
C ALA A 216 18.11 -3.65 -3.20
N GLU A 217 18.23 -4.69 -2.38
CA GLU A 217 17.59 -4.78 -1.07
C GLU A 217 18.07 -3.69 -0.11
N THR A 218 19.39 -3.44 -0.06
CA THR A 218 19.97 -2.36 0.76
C THR A 218 19.47 -0.99 0.31
N LEU A 219 19.34 -0.76 -1.00
CA LEU A 219 18.85 0.52 -1.53
C LEU A 219 17.39 0.76 -1.20
N VAL A 220 16.53 -0.24 -1.39
CA VAL A 220 15.12 -0.14 -0.99
C VAL A 220 15.01 0.09 0.51
N ARG A 221 15.77 -0.67 1.31
CA ARG A 221 15.75 -0.52 2.77
C ARG A 221 16.18 0.87 3.20
N MET A 222 17.22 1.42 2.59
CA MET A 222 17.70 2.78 2.89
C MET A 222 16.67 3.84 2.49
N LEU A 223 16.08 3.72 1.30
CA LEU A 223 15.07 4.63 0.79
C LEU A 223 13.80 4.63 1.68
N LEU A 224 13.25 3.45 1.93
CA LEU A 224 12.00 3.28 2.69
C LEU A 224 12.17 3.53 4.20
N ARG A 225 13.42 3.55 4.71
CA ARG A 225 13.69 3.91 6.12
C ARG A 225 14.02 5.37 6.33
N SER A 226 14.27 6.16 5.27
CA SER A 226 14.55 7.59 5.43
C SER A 226 13.28 8.33 5.82
N GLU A 227 13.30 8.96 7.00
CA GLU A 227 12.16 9.72 7.51
C GLU A 227 11.95 11.02 6.75
N GLU A 228 13.04 11.70 6.38
CA GLU A 228 12.99 12.95 5.64
C GLU A 228 12.41 12.76 4.24
N PHE A 229 12.80 11.66 3.56
CA PHE A 229 12.24 11.31 2.28
C PHE A 229 10.75 10.97 2.41
N ARG A 230 10.36 10.20 3.43
CA ARG A 230 8.95 9.89 3.70
C ARG A 230 8.12 11.17 3.94
N LYS A 231 8.59 12.08 4.79
CA LYS A 231 7.93 13.37 5.05
C LYS A 231 7.79 14.21 3.78
N PHE A 232 8.85 14.26 2.96
CA PHE A 232 8.78 14.92 1.65
C PHE A 232 7.67 14.34 0.75
N LEU A 233 7.52 13.02 0.72
CA LEU A 233 6.46 12.37 -0.06
C LEU A 233 5.06 12.70 0.48
N VAL A 234 4.88 12.64 1.80
CA VAL A 234 3.59 12.93 2.45
C VAL A 234 3.14 14.37 2.16
N THR A 235 4.05 15.34 2.25
CA THR A 235 3.71 16.76 2.13
C THR A 235 3.73 17.27 0.68
N MET A 236 4.72 16.89 -0.12
CA MET A 236 4.98 17.52 -1.43
C MET A 236 4.66 16.63 -2.64
N ARG A 237 4.74 15.31 -2.50
CA ARG A 237 4.57 14.34 -3.60
C ARG A 237 3.73 13.11 -3.18
N PRO A 238 2.50 13.30 -2.68
CA PRO A 238 1.66 12.19 -2.22
C PRO A 238 1.26 11.25 -3.39
N ASP A 239 1.31 11.75 -4.63
CA ASP A 239 1.09 10.98 -5.86
C ASP A 239 2.03 9.77 -6.02
N ALA A 240 3.19 9.80 -5.37
CA ALA A 240 4.20 8.77 -5.43
C ALA A 240 4.15 7.76 -4.27
N LEU A 241 3.34 8.00 -3.23
CA LEU A 241 3.21 7.08 -2.11
C LEU A 241 2.72 5.68 -2.54
N PRO A 242 1.69 5.54 -3.40
CA PRO A 242 1.25 4.23 -3.88
C PRO A 242 2.36 3.39 -4.50
N ASP A 243 3.23 4.01 -5.31
CA ASP A 243 4.32 3.31 -6.00
C ASP A 243 5.30 2.67 -5.02
N LEU A 244 5.55 3.31 -3.87
CA LEU A 244 6.45 2.85 -2.82
C LEU A 244 5.79 1.86 -1.86
N MET A 245 4.52 2.10 -1.51
CA MET A 245 3.72 1.19 -0.68
C MET A 245 3.45 -0.15 -1.39
N ALA A 246 3.35 -0.14 -2.73
CA ALA A 246 3.11 -1.32 -3.55
C ALA A 246 4.34 -2.24 -3.74
N ILE A 247 5.56 -1.78 -3.42
CA ILE A 247 6.79 -2.55 -3.61
C ILE A 247 6.65 -3.90 -2.91
N LYS A 248 7.00 -5.03 -3.54
CA LYS A 248 6.88 -6.37 -2.93
C LYS A 248 8.05 -6.76 -2.01
N LEU A 249 8.44 -5.86 -1.11
CA LEU A 249 9.53 -6.08 -0.16
C LEU A 249 9.10 -5.78 1.27
N GLN A 250 9.59 -6.56 2.23
CA GLN A 250 9.22 -6.45 3.65
C GLN A 250 9.30 -5.03 4.24
N PRO A 251 10.32 -4.19 3.94
CA PRO A 251 10.39 -2.83 4.48
C PRO A 251 9.20 -1.93 4.10
N ARG A 252 8.39 -2.32 3.10
CA ARG A 252 7.17 -1.59 2.74
C ARG A 252 6.19 -1.45 3.90
N PHE A 253 6.09 -2.45 4.78
CA PHE A 253 5.06 -2.45 5.81
C PHE A 253 5.34 -1.37 6.87
N ASP A 254 6.59 -1.26 7.31
CA ASP A 254 7.04 -0.18 8.22
C ASP A 254 6.94 1.20 7.55
N PHE A 255 7.25 1.28 6.25
CA PHE A 255 7.09 2.52 5.49
C PHE A 255 5.62 2.95 5.36
N SER A 256 4.73 2.03 4.96
CA SER A 256 3.30 2.28 4.82
C SER A 256 2.66 2.66 6.16
N ASP A 257 3.01 1.98 7.25
CA ASP A 257 2.54 2.32 8.61
C ASP A 257 2.88 3.76 8.97
N LYS A 258 4.16 4.13 8.83
CA LYS A 258 4.61 5.48 9.16
C LYS A 258 4.07 6.54 8.22
N ALA A 259 3.92 6.22 6.93
CA ALA A 259 3.39 7.17 5.94
C ALA A 259 1.89 7.43 6.16
N LEU A 260 1.09 6.40 6.44
CA LEU A 260 -0.32 6.56 6.78
C LEU A 260 -0.50 7.31 8.10
N ARG A 261 0.36 7.06 9.09
CA ARG A 261 0.39 7.82 10.35
C ARG A 261 0.70 9.29 10.12
N ASP A 262 1.72 9.59 9.32
CA ASP A 262 2.08 10.98 8.99
C ASP A 262 0.93 11.67 8.20
N LEU A 263 0.28 10.97 7.28
CA LEU A 263 -0.89 11.48 6.52
C LEU A 263 -2.07 11.82 7.45
N ILE A 264 -2.46 10.93 8.36
CA ILE A 264 -3.62 11.20 9.23
C ILE A 264 -3.32 12.27 10.30
N THR A 265 -2.06 12.43 10.70
CA THR A 265 -1.66 13.40 11.73
C THR A 265 -1.59 14.83 11.17
N ASP A 266 -1.41 14.99 9.87
CA ASP A 266 -1.37 16.28 9.18
C ASP A 266 -2.73 16.59 8.53
N SER A 267 -3.48 17.53 9.11
CA SER A 267 -4.78 17.97 8.58
C SER A 267 -4.69 18.69 7.23
N GLY A 268 -3.50 19.14 6.83
CA GLY A 268 -3.23 19.68 5.50
C GLY A 268 -2.91 18.62 4.45
N SER A 269 -2.87 17.33 4.84
CA SER A 269 -2.42 16.27 3.94
C SER A 269 -3.41 15.98 2.83
N ARG A 270 -2.90 15.33 1.77
CA ARG A 270 -3.73 14.87 0.65
C ARG A 270 -4.80 13.87 1.08
N LEU A 271 -4.58 13.13 2.17
CA LEU A 271 -5.58 12.18 2.68
C LEU A 271 -6.85 12.89 3.14
N TYR A 272 -6.72 14.00 3.85
CA TYR A 272 -7.86 14.81 4.30
C TYR A 272 -8.64 15.36 3.11
N GLN A 273 -7.94 15.94 2.14
CA GLN A 273 -8.55 16.45 0.91
C GLN A 273 -9.32 15.37 0.15
N GLU A 274 -8.73 14.18 -0.02
CA GLU A 274 -9.38 13.09 -0.75
C GLU A 274 -10.60 12.55 0.00
N ILE A 275 -10.57 12.48 1.34
CA ILE A 275 -11.71 12.04 2.16
C ILE A 275 -12.84 13.07 2.11
N GLU A 276 -12.52 14.35 2.29
CA GLU A 276 -13.47 15.47 2.21
C GLU A 276 -14.18 15.50 0.86
N GLN A 277 -13.46 15.26 -0.23
CA GLN A 277 -14.01 15.26 -1.60
C GLN A 277 -14.76 13.96 -1.94
N ASN A 278 -14.63 12.91 -1.13
CA ASN A 278 -15.23 11.60 -1.36
C ASN A 278 -16.54 11.42 -0.58
N GLN A 279 -17.50 12.30 -0.84
CA GLN A 279 -18.84 12.24 -0.23
C GLN A 279 -19.88 11.49 -1.11
N ASN A 280 -19.52 11.17 -2.35
CA ASN A 280 -20.43 10.53 -3.29
C ASN A 280 -20.65 9.05 -2.96
N LEU A 281 -21.90 8.69 -2.71
CA LEU A 281 -22.32 7.30 -2.57
C LEU A 281 -22.40 6.62 -3.94
N ALA A 282 -21.88 5.40 -4.02
CA ALA A 282 -22.06 4.51 -5.16
C ALA A 282 -23.40 3.77 -5.07
N ASP A 283 -23.87 3.23 -6.19
CA ASP A 283 -24.99 2.30 -6.22
C ASP A 283 -24.71 1.13 -5.25
N LYS A 284 -25.72 0.77 -4.45
CA LYS A 284 -25.67 -0.34 -3.46
C LYS A 284 -24.81 -0.07 -2.20
N GLY A 285 -24.80 1.15 -1.68
CA GLY A 285 -24.34 1.44 -0.31
C GLY A 285 -22.82 1.50 -0.11
N GLY A 286 -22.05 1.76 -1.16
CA GLY A 286 -20.60 2.00 -1.10
C GLY A 286 -20.20 3.42 -1.47
N TYR A 287 -18.91 3.66 -1.70
CA TYR A 287 -18.40 4.98 -2.11
C TYR A 287 -17.91 4.97 -3.56
N ALA A 288 -18.22 6.03 -4.30
CA ALA A 288 -17.71 6.22 -5.65
C ALA A 288 -16.35 6.92 -5.60
N ILE A 289 -15.25 6.16 -5.53
CA ILE A 289 -13.89 6.72 -5.44
C ILE A 289 -13.44 7.28 -6.80
N PRO A 290 -13.27 8.62 -6.93
CA PRO A 290 -12.82 9.24 -8.18
C PRO A 290 -11.41 8.80 -8.58
N GLY A 291 -11.10 8.86 -9.87
CA GLY A 291 -9.77 8.55 -10.39
C GLY A 291 -8.66 9.48 -9.87
N GLU A 292 -9.04 10.70 -9.46
CA GLU A 292 -8.15 11.75 -8.94
C GLU A 292 -7.72 11.52 -7.48
N ASN A 293 -8.45 10.65 -6.75
CA ASN A 293 -8.14 10.30 -5.38
C ASN A 293 -7.09 9.18 -5.37
N VAL A 294 -5.82 9.57 -5.48
CA VAL A 294 -4.69 8.66 -5.69
C VAL A 294 -4.48 7.74 -4.48
N LEU A 295 -4.64 8.26 -3.26
CA LEU A 295 -4.45 7.49 -2.02
C LEU A 295 -5.65 6.56 -1.77
N LEU A 296 -6.87 7.10 -1.78
CA LEU A 296 -8.08 6.30 -1.54
C LEU A 296 -8.25 5.22 -2.62
N ARG A 297 -7.97 5.54 -3.89
CA ARG A 297 -8.02 4.54 -4.97
C ARG A 297 -6.96 3.46 -4.79
N PHE A 298 -5.75 3.81 -4.36
CA PHE A 298 -4.71 2.82 -4.10
C PHE A 298 -5.10 1.88 -2.95
N LEU A 299 -5.64 2.42 -1.85
CA LEU A 299 -5.97 1.65 -0.65
C LEU A 299 -7.26 0.84 -0.81
N PHE A 300 -8.30 1.45 -1.39
CA PHE A 300 -9.67 0.94 -1.37
C PHE A 300 -10.25 0.64 -2.75
N GLY A 301 -9.57 1.01 -3.84
CA GLY A 301 -9.96 0.55 -5.19
C GLY A 301 -9.84 -0.96 -5.35
N ASP A 302 -8.88 -1.56 -4.64
CA ASP A 302 -8.81 -2.99 -4.31
C ASP A 302 -8.61 -3.08 -2.79
N ALA A 303 -9.68 -3.31 -2.03
CA ALA A 303 -9.65 -3.32 -0.57
C ALA A 303 -8.75 -4.43 0.01
N GLN A 304 -8.35 -5.43 -0.78
CA GLN A 304 -7.34 -6.40 -0.38
C GLN A 304 -5.97 -5.74 -0.17
N VAL A 305 -5.67 -4.63 -0.85
CA VAL A 305 -4.44 -3.84 -0.65
C VAL A 305 -4.41 -3.27 0.76
N ALA A 306 -5.48 -2.59 1.19
CA ALA A 306 -5.60 -2.07 2.55
C ALA A 306 -5.49 -3.20 3.60
N HIS A 307 -6.08 -4.37 3.33
CA HIS A 307 -5.94 -5.52 4.22
C HIS A 307 -4.50 -6.00 4.34
N ASN A 308 -3.83 -6.21 3.21
CA ASN A 308 -2.47 -6.70 3.18
C ASN A 308 -1.48 -5.73 3.85
N LEU A 309 -1.76 -4.42 3.78
CA LEU A 309 -0.94 -3.40 4.43
C LEU A 309 -1.28 -3.19 5.91
N GLY A 310 -2.41 -3.71 6.41
CA GLY A 310 -2.92 -3.38 7.74
C GLY A 310 -3.26 -1.90 7.90
N ALA A 311 -3.81 -1.28 6.84
CA ALA A 311 -3.94 0.16 6.70
C ALA A 311 -4.85 0.84 7.75
N TRP A 312 -5.67 0.07 8.47
CA TRP A 312 -6.47 0.54 9.60
C TRP A 312 -5.62 0.91 10.82
N LYS A 313 -4.56 0.17 11.10
CA LYS A 313 -3.79 0.25 12.35
C LYS A 313 -3.09 1.60 12.54
N PRO A 314 -2.26 2.08 11.59
CA PRO A 314 -1.58 3.36 11.75
C PRO A 314 -2.55 4.53 11.89
N VAL A 315 -3.71 4.46 11.24
CA VAL A 315 -4.76 5.48 11.32
C VAL A 315 -5.47 5.42 12.68
N GLY A 316 -5.97 4.26 13.05
CA GLY A 316 -6.69 4.06 14.31
C GLY A 316 -5.83 4.35 15.54
N ASP A 317 -4.57 3.89 15.54
CA ASP A 317 -3.63 4.17 16.63
C ASP A 317 -3.32 5.67 16.73
N ALA A 318 -3.21 6.39 15.60
CA ALA A 318 -2.97 7.83 15.60
C ALA A 318 -4.15 8.62 16.19
N VAL A 319 -5.38 8.26 15.84
CA VAL A 319 -6.60 8.87 16.38
C VAL A 319 -6.67 8.66 17.90
N ILE A 320 -6.54 7.41 18.36
CA ILE A 320 -6.55 7.07 19.80
C ILE A 320 -5.45 7.84 20.55
N ASN A 321 -4.23 7.83 20.02
CA ASN A 321 -3.11 8.52 20.66
C ASN A 321 -3.34 10.04 20.73
N THR A 322 -4.02 10.63 19.74
CA THR A 322 -4.32 12.07 19.73
C THR A 322 -5.40 12.42 20.75
N ILE A 323 -6.43 11.59 20.92
CA ILE A 323 -7.43 11.77 21.98
C ILE A 323 -6.76 11.65 23.36
N ARG A 324 -5.97 10.60 23.59
CA ARG A 324 -5.26 10.37 24.87
C ARG A 324 -4.26 11.46 25.21
N ALA A 325 -3.48 11.92 24.23
CA ALA A 325 -2.54 13.03 24.42
C ALA A 325 -3.22 14.41 24.41
N GLY A 326 -4.53 14.45 24.18
CA GLY A 326 -5.27 15.66 23.90
C GLY A 326 -5.34 16.65 25.05
N ALA A 327 -5.14 16.19 26.29
CA ALA A 327 -5.02 17.07 27.46
C ALA A 327 -3.81 18.00 27.35
N THR A 328 -2.69 17.53 26.79
CA THR A 328 -1.45 18.31 26.64
C THR A 328 -1.47 19.18 25.38
N SER A 329 -2.09 18.71 24.30
CA SER A 329 -2.14 19.44 23.03
C SER A 329 -3.26 20.49 22.95
N GLY A 330 -4.17 20.52 23.91
CA GLY A 330 -5.38 21.36 23.88
C GLY A 330 -6.55 20.74 23.10
N TYR A 331 -6.35 19.55 22.51
CA TYR A 331 -7.39 18.87 21.74
C TYR A 331 -8.60 18.46 22.59
N VAL A 332 -8.40 18.02 23.84
CA VAL A 332 -9.53 17.71 24.75
C VAL A 332 -10.39 18.94 25.03
N ALA A 333 -9.76 20.12 25.17
CA ALA A 333 -10.49 21.37 25.34
C ALA A 333 -11.29 21.75 24.07
N HIS A 334 -10.74 21.48 22.88
CA HIS A 334 -11.46 21.63 21.62
C HIS A 334 -12.67 20.69 21.53
N LEU A 335 -12.48 19.40 21.85
CA LEU A 335 -13.52 18.38 21.84
C LEU A 335 -14.68 18.73 22.77
N ASN A 336 -14.41 19.21 23.98
CA ASN A 336 -15.43 19.59 24.95
C ASN A 336 -15.96 21.03 24.76
N GLY A 337 -15.57 21.71 23.68
CA GLY A 337 -16.15 22.99 23.28
C GLY A 337 -17.49 22.81 22.54
N ARG A 338 -18.19 23.94 22.33
CA ARG A 338 -19.50 23.98 21.64
C ARG A 338 -19.46 23.37 20.25
N ALA A 339 -20.49 22.65 19.85
CA ALA A 339 -20.58 22.01 18.53
C ALA A 339 -21.02 22.93 17.38
N ASN A 340 -21.39 24.18 17.64
CA ASN A 340 -22.05 25.06 16.66
C ASN A 340 -21.28 25.23 15.33
N ASP A 341 -19.95 25.31 15.39
CA ASP A 341 -19.10 25.52 14.21
C ASP A 341 -18.49 24.21 13.67
N PHE A 342 -18.99 23.06 14.14
CA PHE A 342 -18.38 21.77 13.82
C PHE A 342 -18.42 21.45 12.33
N GLU A 343 -19.49 21.81 11.61
CA GLU A 343 -19.63 21.49 10.18
C GLU A 343 -18.53 22.14 9.32
N ASP A 344 -18.04 23.33 9.70
CA ASP A 344 -16.95 24.04 9.02
C ASP A 344 -15.56 23.51 9.43
N GLU A 345 -15.45 22.93 10.63
CA GLU A 345 -14.18 22.51 11.24
C GLU A 345 -13.90 21.00 11.12
N GLN A 346 -14.92 20.18 10.90
CA GLN A 346 -14.85 18.71 10.96
C GLN A 346 -13.78 18.12 10.03
N TRP A 347 -13.58 18.72 8.85
CA TRP A 347 -12.57 18.30 7.89
C TRP A 347 -11.13 18.65 8.29
N ARG A 348 -10.91 19.23 9.47
CA ARG A 348 -9.60 19.42 10.09
C ARG A 348 -9.44 18.61 11.37
N ASP A 349 -10.52 17.97 11.84
CA ASP A 349 -10.55 17.15 13.03
C ASP A 349 -10.09 15.72 12.71
N ILE A 350 -9.05 15.27 13.41
CA ILE A 350 -8.45 13.95 13.18
C ILE A 350 -9.39 12.81 13.55
N THR A 351 -10.23 12.98 14.58
CA THR A 351 -11.16 11.94 14.99
C THR A 351 -12.28 11.81 13.97
N PHE A 352 -12.84 12.92 13.50
CA PHE A 352 -13.85 12.91 12.45
C PHE A 352 -13.31 12.27 11.15
N VAL A 353 -12.16 12.75 10.65
CA VAL A 353 -11.55 12.20 9.44
C VAL A 353 -11.14 10.73 9.64
N GLY A 354 -10.72 10.35 10.85
CA GLY A 354 -10.52 8.96 11.23
C GLY A 354 -11.79 8.12 11.10
N ILE A 355 -12.92 8.57 11.63
CA ILE A 355 -14.23 7.91 11.50
C ILE A 355 -14.60 7.75 10.01
N ARG A 356 -14.51 8.83 9.22
CA ARG A 356 -14.80 8.81 7.77
C ARG A 356 -13.87 7.88 6.98
N TYR A 357 -12.58 7.83 7.34
CA TYR A 357 -11.62 6.90 6.73
C TYR A 357 -12.04 5.43 6.96
N PHE A 358 -12.40 5.09 8.20
CA PHE A 358 -12.89 3.75 8.51
C PHE A 358 -14.20 3.45 7.78
N ASP A 359 -15.11 4.42 7.68
CA ASP A 359 -16.37 4.27 6.95
C ASP A 359 -16.14 3.92 5.47
N ILE A 360 -15.26 4.65 4.77
CA ILE A 360 -14.92 4.37 3.38
C ILE A 360 -14.27 2.98 3.27
N MET A 361 -13.28 2.69 4.12
CA MET A 361 -12.54 1.42 4.09
C MET A 361 -13.45 0.20 4.27
N VAL A 362 -14.32 0.24 5.28
CA VAL A 362 -15.20 -0.89 5.64
C VAL A 362 -16.26 -1.09 4.57
N ASN A 363 -16.87 -0.01 4.06
CA ASN A 363 -17.85 -0.13 2.98
C ASN A 363 -17.24 -0.67 1.69
N GLU A 364 -16.04 -0.22 1.31
CA GLU A 364 -15.38 -0.74 0.11
C GLU A 364 -14.96 -2.21 0.26
N ALA A 365 -14.48 -2.62 1.44
CA ALA A 365 -14.20 -4.02 1.72
C ALA A 365 -15.45 -4.90 1.65
N MET A 366 -16.57 -4.42 2.21
CA MET A 366 -17.85 -5.11 2.19
C MET A 366 -18.38 -5.25 0.75
N ARG A 367 -18.36 -4.16 -0.03
CA ARG A 367 -18.83 -4.14 -1.43
C ARG A 367 -18.00 -5.06 -2.32
N GLN A 368 -16.70 -5.14 -2.08
CA GLN A 368 -15.77 -5.97 -2.84
C GLN A 368 -15.71 -7.43 -2.36
N GLY A 369 -16.37 -7.75 -1.23
CA GLY A 369 -16.36 -9.10 -0.68
C GLY A 369 -14.97 -9.52 -0.18
N VAL A 370 -14.29 -8.66 0.58
CA VAL A 370 -13.03 -9.01 1.27
C VAL A 370 -13.35 -9.78 2.57
N PRO A 371 -12.79 -10.99 2.81
CA PRO A 371 -13.20 -11.91 3.91
C PRO A 371 -12.85 -11.45 5.33
N TYR A 372 -12.65 -10.16 5.54
CA TYR A 372 -12.19 -9.57 6.78
C TYR A 372 -12.99 -8.31 7.10
N HIS A 373 -13.27 -8.09 8.39
CA HIS A 373 -14.02 -6.93 8.88
C HIS A 373 -13.18 -5.63 8.95
N MET A 374 -11.99 -5.61 8.34
CA MET A 374 -11.08 -4.45 8.29
C MET A 374 -10.79 -3.77 9.64
N TRP A 375 -10.83 -4.55 10.74
CA TRP A 375 -10.69 -4.02 12.10
C TRP A 375 -11.65 -2.87 12.43
N LEU A 376 -12.90 -2.96 11.97
CA LEU A 376 -13.97 -2.02 12.30
C LEU A 376 -14.15 -1.75 13.81
N PHE A 377 -13.63 -2.63 14.67
CA PHE A 377 -13.62 -2.48 16.12
C PHE A 377 -12.78 -1.30 16.65
N TYR A 378 -12.06 -0.57 15.81
CA TYR A 378 -11.48 0.72 16.21
C TYR A 378 -12.55 1.76 16.56
N LEU A 379 -13.75 1.74 15.98
CA LEU A 379 -14.80 2.72 16.32
C LEU A 379 -15.29 2.59 17.77
N PRO A 380 -15.60 1.39 18.29
CA PRO A 380 -15.85 1.19 19.72
C PRO A 380 -14.67 1.62 20.62
N LEU A 381 -13.44 1.52 20.14
CA LEU A 381 -12.28 2.06 20.87
C LEU A 381 -12.30 3.58 20.86
N PHE A 382 -12.57 4.23 19.72
CA PHE A 382 -12.75 5.69 19.65
C PHE A 382 -13.84 6.16 20.61
N VAL A 383 -14.99 5.48 20.65
CA VAL A 383 -16.08 5.77 21.60
C VAL A 383 -15.61 5.67 23.05
N THR A 384 -14.76 4.69 23.37
CA THR A 384 -14.20 4.53 24.72
C THR A 384 -13.28 5.70 25.07
N GLU A 385 -12.35 6.07 24.18
CA GLU A 385 -11.44 7.21 24.42
C GLU A 385 -12.19 8.55 24.49
N LEU A 386 -13.22 8.72 23.67
CA LEU A 386 -14.07 9.93 23.65
C LEU A 386 -14.90 10.05 24.93
N GLU A 387 -15.44 8.95 25.44
CA GLU A 387 -16.15 8.90 26.72
C GLU A 387 -15.24 9.27 27.89
N GLU A 388 -14.01 8.74 27.92
CA GLU A 388 -13.05 9.00 29.01
C GLU A 388 -12.75 10.50 29.18
N VAL A 389 -12.70 11.25 28.08
CA VAL A 389 -12.43 12.69 28.06
C VAL A 389 -13.69 13.56 28.00
N TYR A 390 -14.88 12.97 27.99
CA TYR A 390 -16.13 13.70 27.84
C TYR A 390 -16.42 14.61 29.04
N ASP A 391 -16.69 15.89 28.76
CA ASP A 391 -17.04 16.89 29.77
C ASP A 391 -18.05 17.90 29.20
N THR A 392 -19.08 18.20 29.99
CA THR A 392 -20.14 19.18 29.66
C THR A 392 -20.26 20.29 30.72
N THR A 393 -19.33 20.37 31.67
CA THR A 393 -19.36 21.34 32.78
C THR A 393 -18.97 22.76 32.36
N GLY A 394 -18.58 22.98 31.11
CA GLY A 394 -18.20 24.28 30.57
C GLY A 394 -19.35 25.30 30.61
N HIS A 395 -19.06 26.54 31.03
CA HIS A 395 -20.06 27.60 31.24
C HIS A 395 -20.88 28.00 30.00
N ASN A 396 -20.41 27.65 28.80
CA ASN A 396 -21.04 27.98 27.52
C ASN A 396 -21.63 26.76 26.80
N ILE A 397 -21.70 25.61 27.49
CA ILE A 397 -22.25 24.36 26.96
C ILE A 397 -23.73 24.29 27.28
N ASP A 398 -24.55 24.17 26.23
CA ASP A 398 -25.98 23.86 26.36
C ASP A 398 -26.13 22.34 26.40
N THR A 399 -26.40 21.80 27.58
CA THR A 399 -26.59 20.35 27.79
C THR A 399 -27.88 19.81 27.17
N MET A 400 -28.81 20.69 26.80
CA MET A 400 -30.08 20.33 26.15
C MET A 400 -30.00 20.40 24.62
N ALA A 401 -28.91 20.91 24.05
CA ALA A 401 -28.68 20.86 22.61
C ALA A 401 -28.54 19.41 22.13
N GLU A 402 -28.89 19.16 20.86
CA GLU A 402 -28.75 17.84 20.21
C GLU A 402 -27.32 17.30 20.36
N PHE A 403 -26.34 18.16 20.12
CA PHE A 403 -24.92 17.90 20.36
C PHE A 403 -24.36 18.97 21.32
N PRO A 404 -24.25 18.67 22.63
CA PRO A 404 -23.72 19.63 23.60
C PRO A 404 -22.29 20.09 23.29
N THR A 405 -21.46 19.17 22.80
CA THR A 405 -20.04 19.39 22.52
C THR A 405 -19.62 18.77 21.18
N ARG A 406 -18.46 19.16 20.64
CA ARG A 406 -17.88 18.48 19.45
C ARG A 406 -17.65 16.99 19.73
N ASN A 407 -17.29 16.64 20.96
CA ASN A 407 -17.16 15.26 21.42
C ASN A 407 -18.49 14.50 21.28
N ALA A 408 -19.62 15.10 21.70
CA ALA A 408 -20.95 14.52 21.49
C ALA A 408 -21.24 14.29 20.00
N ARG A 409 -20.92 15.26 19.14
CA ARG A 409 -21.05 15.10 17.69
C ARG A 409 -20.21 13.95 17.14
N LEU A 410 -18.96 13.78 17.58
CA LEU A 410 -18.10 12.66 17.17
C LEU A 410 -18.59 11.29 17.66
N LEU A 411 -19.13 11.23 18.89
CA LEU A 411 -19.77 10.01 19.40
C LEU A 411 -20.96 9.62 18.52
N TYR A 412 -21.79 10.58 18.13
CA TYR A 412 -22.88 10.36 17.19
C TYR A 412 -22.37 9.84 15.84
N GLU A 413 -21.37 10.48 15.25
CA GLU A 413 -20.80 10.05 13.95
C GLU A 413 -20.27 8.62 14.01
N ALA A 414 -19.64 8.22 15.12
CA ALA A 414 -19.19 6.84 15.30
C ALA A 414 -20.37 5.85 15.37
N PHE A 415 -21.46 6.19 16.06
CA PHE A 415 -22.66 5.36 16.13
C PHE A 415 -23.36 5.25 14.77
N ASP A 416 -23.55 6.38 14.07
CA ASP A 416 -24.21 6.37 12.76
C ASP A 416 -23.43 5.55 11.73
N VAL A 417 -22.09 5.67 11.69
CA VAL A 417 -21.25 4.85 10.81
C VAL A 417 -21.38 3.35 11.11
N MET A 418 -21.33 2.94 12.39
CA MET A 418 -21.53 1.53 12.73
C MET A 418 -22.94 1.04 12.39
N GLY A 419 -23.96 1.88 12.60
CA GLY A 419 -25.35 1.65 12.18
C GLY A 419 -25.48 1.44 10.68
N ASN A 420 -24.86 2.31 9.89
CA ASN A 420 -24.85 2.23 8.43
C ASN A 420 -24.25 0.90 7.96
N TRP A 421 -23.14 0.45 8.55
CA TRP A 421 -22.55 -0.85 8.21
C TRP A 421 -23.49 -2.02 8.47
N VAL A 422 -24.30 -1.97 9.53
CA VAL A 422 -25.35 -2.97 9.78
C VAL A 422 -26.44 -2.89 8.70
N ARG A 423 -26.94 -1.67 8.41
CA ARG A 423 -28.02 -1.45 7.43
C ARG A 423 -27.64 -1.87 6.02
N ASN A 424 -26.36 -1.81 5.67
CA ASN A 424 -25.85 -2.14 4.36
C ASN A 424 -26.03 -3.61 3.96
N ILE A 425 -26.45 -4.49 4.88
CA ILE A 425 -26.88 -5.85 4.53
C ILE A 425 -27.97 -5.88 3.45
N ARG A 426 -28.82 -4.86 3.38
CA ARG A 426 -29.90 -4.72 2.37
C ARG A 426 -29.37 -4.60 0.93
N HIS A 427 -28.11 -4.19 0.79
CA HIS A 427 -27.48 -3.95 -0.50
C HIS A 427 -26.59 -5.13 -0.95
N LEU A 428 -26.40 -6.12 -0.09
CA LEU A 428 -25.54 -7.25 -0.37
C LEU A 428 -26.25 -8.28 -1.24
N ASP A 429 -25.52 -8.81 -2.23
CA ASP A 429 -25.97 -9.99 -2.95
C ASP A 429 -25.95 -11.22 -2.01
N SER A 430 -26.92 -12.11 -2.20
CA SER A 430 -27.02 -13.42 -1.57
C SER A 430 -25.74 -14.26 -1.68
N THR A 431 -24.93 -14.05 -2.73
CA THR A 431 -23.65 -14.75 -2.92
C THR A 431 -22.48 -14.11 -2.15
N SER A 432 -22.67 -12.91 -1.60
CA SER A 432 -21.65 -12.24 -0.79
C SER A 432 -21.43 -13.01 0.49
N GLN A 433 -20.17 -13.21 0.87
CA GLN A 433 -19.84 -13.78 2.17
C GLN A 433 -20.34 -12.91 3.34
N HIS A 434 -20.54 -11.61 3.09
CA HIS A 434 -21.06 -10.68 4.11
C HIS A 434 -22.59 -10.74 4.25
N ALA A 435 -23.29 -11.49 3.37
CA ALA A 435 -24.72 -11.75 3.45
C ALA A 435 -25.04 -13.01 4.30
N VAL A 436 -24.05 -13.56 5.01
CA VAL A 436 -24.20 -14.71 5.89
C VAL A 436 -24.34 -14.23 7.33
N ILE A 437 -25.37 -14.68 8.03
CA ILE A 437 -25.56 -14.45 9.46
C ILE A 437 -25.23 -15.74 10.18
N PRO A 438 -23.99 -15.91 10.69
CA PRO A 438 -23.57 -17.13 11.36
C PRO A 438 -24.17 -17.21 12.76
N VAL A 439 -24.19 -18.41 13.32
CA VAL A 439 -24.44 -18.60 14.76
C VAL A 439 -23.23 -18.04 15.52
N MET A 440 -23.47 -17.07 16.38
CA MET A 440 -22.41 -16.36 17.12
C MET A 440 -21.76 -17.25 18.18
N ASN A 441 -20.63 -17.87 17.84
CA ASN A 441 -19.78 -18.63 18.76
C ASN A 441 -18.38 -18.03 18.92
N GLU A 442 -18.02 -17.05 18.10
CA GLU A 442 -16.69 -16.45 18.04
C GLU A 442 -16.75 -14.93 18.25
N PHE A 443 -15.63 -14.34 18.69
CA PHE A 443 -15.52 -12.91 18.99
C PHE A 443 -15.73 -12.00 17.76
N SER A 444 -15.33 -12.49 16.59
CA SER A 444 -15.52 -11.83 15.29
C SER A 444 -15.73 -12.90 14.24
N THR A 445 -16.64 -12.61 13.32
CA THR A 445 -17.05 -13.54 12.26
C THR A 445 -16.36 -13.23 10.93
N GLY A 446 -15.77 -12.03 10.79
CA GLY A 446 -15.29 -11.49 9.52
C GLY A 446 -16.42 -10.98 8.62
N VAL A 447 -17.69 -11.14 9.04
CA VAL A 447 -18.85 -10.59 8.35
C VAL A 447 -19.13 -9.19 8.87
N ILE A 448 -18.97 -8.19 8.00
CA ILE A 448 -19.00 -6.77 8.37
C ILE A 448 -20.31 -6.35 9.06
N PRO A 449 -21.53 -6.62 8.51
CA PRO A 449 -22.76 -6.22 9.20
C PRO A 449 -22.95 -6.88 10.58
N VAL A 450 -22.50 -8.12 10.73
CA VAL A 450 -22.59 -8.89 11.99
C VAL A 450 -21.63 -8.32 13.02
N ASP A 451 -20.36 -8.14 12.63
CA ASP A 451 -19.33 -7.59 13.50
C ASP A 451 -19.62 -6.10 13.85
N ALA A 452 -20.28 -5.35 12.96
CA ALA A 452 -20.75 -4.01 13.22
C ALA A 452 -21.87 -3.97 14.28
N ALA A 453 -22.80 -4.94 14.28
CA ALA A 453 -23.81 -5.05 15.33
C ALA A 453 -23.18 -5.34 16.70
N VAL A 454 -22.14 -6.18 16.74
CA VAL A 454 -21.33 -6.41 17.95
C VAL A 454 -20.64 -5.11 18.40
N ALA A 455 -20.06 -4.36 17.45
CA ALA A 455 -19.39 -3.09 17.70
C ALA A 455 -20.35 -2.05 18.31
N LEU A 456 -21.57 -1.91 17.76
CA LEU A 456 -22.64 -1.06 18.32
C LEU A 456 -23.01 -1.48 19.74
N GLY A 457 -23.19 -2.78 20.00
CA GLY A 457 -23.48 -3.27 21.34
C GLY A 457 -22.38 -2.93 22.34
N ASN A 458 -21.11 -3.08 21.94
CA ASN A 458 -19.97 -2.73 22.78
C ASN A 458 -19.91 -1.21 23.07
N ALA A 459 -20.17 -0.37 22.07
CA ALA A 459 -20.20 1.08 22.19
C ALA A 459 -21.37 1.55 23.06
N MET A 460 -22.55 0.95 22.90
CA MET A 460 -23.73 1.25 23.72
C MET A 460 -23.49 0.91 25.19
N VAL A 461 -22.78 -0.18 25.51
CA VAL A 461 -22.39 -0.47 26.90
C VAL A 461 -21.51 0.63 27.49
N THR A 462 -20.53 1.13 26.74
CA THR A 462 -19.67 2.25 27.18
C THR A 462 -20.53 3.47 27.53
N VAL A 463 -21.40 3.90 26.60
CA VAL A 463 -22.21 5.11 26.79
C VAL A 463 -23.26 4.93 27.88
N ALA A 464 -23.96 3.79 27.89
CA ALA A 464 -25.05 3.54 28.83
C ALA A 464 -24.57 3.48 30.29
N LEU A 465 -23.34 3.01 30.52
CA LEU A 465 -22.76 2.87 31.86
C LEU A 465 -21.85 4.05 32.25
N SER A 466 -21.65 5.02 31.35
CA SER A 466 -20.90 6.24 31.65
C SER A 466 -21.61 7.09 32.69
N ASP A 467 -20.85 7.60 33.66
CA ASP A 467 -21.31 8.61 34.60
C ASP A 467 -21.02 10.05 34.09
N ARG A 468 -20.33 10.18 32.95
CA ARG A 468 -19.96 11.47 32.31
C ARG A 468 -20.98 11.90 31.25
N ILE A 469 -21.53 10.92 30.54
CA ILE A 469 -22.53 11.15 29.50
C ILE A 469 -23.92 11.15 30.14
N GLY A 470 -24.62 12.29 30.01
CA GLY A 470 -25.97 12.45 30.54
C GLY A 470 -27.01 11.60 29.81
N ASP A 471 -28.08 11.25 30.52
CA ASP A 471 -29.16 10.36 30.04
C ASP A 471 -29.82 10.87 28.75
N THR A 472 -29.97 12.18 28.59
CA THR A 472 -30.55 12.78 27.38
C THR A 472 -29.73 12.44 26.13
N PHE A 473 -28.41 12.66 26.17
CA PHE A 473 -27.55 12.40 25.02
C PHE A 473 -27.32 10.88 24.81
N ALA A 474 -27.18 10.11 25.90
CA ALA A 474 -27.12 8.65 25.80
C ALA A 474 -28.41 8.06 25.20
N GLY A 475 -29.57 8.61 25.56
CA GLY A 475 -30.87 8.27 24.97
C GLY A 475 -30.94 8.64 23.49
N TYR A 476 -30.41 9.79 23.09
CA TYR A 476 -30.34 10.20 21.68
C TYR A 476 -29.50 9.23 20.84
N LEU A 477 -28.35 8.76 21.34
CA LEU A 477 -27.56 7.73 20.67
C LEU A 477 -28.29 6.38 20.58
N HIS A 478 -29.06 6.04 21.63
CA HIS A 478 -29.92 4.85 21.62
C HIS A 478 -31.06 4.97 20.60
N ASP A 479 -31.66 6.15 20.44
CA ASP A 479 -32.68 6.42 19.41
C ASP A 479 -32.13 6.23 17.99
N GLY A 480 -30.86 6.56 17.76
CA GLY A 480 -30.16 6.21 16.51
C GLY A 480 -30.18 4.69 16.24
N ILE A 481 -29.81 3.89 17.24
CA ILE A 481 -29.88 2.42 17.14
C ILE A 481 -31.32 1.93 16.90
N LEU A 482 -32.32 2.55 17.53
CA LEU A 482 -33.72 2.19 17.30
C LEU A 482 -34.14 2.48 15.85
N HIS A 483 -33.68 3.58 15.25
CA HIS A 483 -33.87 3.85 13.82
C HIS A 483 -33.20 2.78 12.95
N ASP A 484 -31.99 2.34 13.31
CA ASP A 484 -31.28 1.29 12.58
C ASP A 484 -32.06 -0.01 12.57
N ILE A 485 -32.56 -0.43 13.73
CA ILE A 485 -33.44 -1.59 13.90
C ILE A 485 -34.70 -1.39 13.06
N ALA A 486 -35.41 -0.27 13.24
CA ALA A 486 -36.66 0.05 12.55
C ALA A 486 -36.52 0.04 11.01
N SER A 487 -35.35 0.42 10.51
CA SER A 487 -35.06 0.48 9.07
C SER A 487 -34.88 -0.88 8.40
N LEU A 488 -34.71 -1.96 9.17
CA LEU A 488 -34.55 -3.32 8.68
C LEU A 488 -35.91 -4.04 8.63
N SER A 489 -36.17 -4.75 7.53
CA SER A 489 -37.37 -5.59 7.39
C SER A 489 -37.45 -6.67 8.48
N HIS A 490 -38.66 -7.15 8.77
CA HIS A 490 -38.90 -8.28 9.69
C HIS A 490 -38.67 -9.64 9.01
N GLU A 491 -38.53 -9.67 7.69
CA GLU A 491 -38.46 -10.91 6.90
C GLU A 491 -37.12 -11.06 6.17
N GLY A 492 -36.84 -12.30 5.74
CA GLY A 492 -35.67 -12.60 4.91
C GLY A 492 -34.33 -12.40 5.60
N LEU A 493 -33.33 -11.95 4.83
CA LEU A 493 -31.99 -11.70 5.35
C LEU A 493 -31.98 -10.53 6.33
N GLU A 494 -32.68 -9.44 6.02
CA GLU A 494 -32.81 -8.28 6.89
C GLU A 494 -33.49 -8.63 8.22
N GLY A 495 -34.56 -9.45 8.20
CA GLY A 495 -35.21 -9.91 9.44
C GLY A 495 -34.29 -10.67 10.38
N ARG A 496 -33.44 -11.54 9.81
CA ARG A 496 -32.40 -12.22 10.60
C ARG A 496 -31.35 -11.24 11.13
N MET A 497 -30.98 -10.23 10.35
CA MET A 497 -30.03 -9.20 10.79
C MET A 497 -30.63 -8.32 11.89
N ARG A 498 -31.90 -7.96 11.77
CA ARG A 498 -32.67 -7.22 12.77
C ARG A 498 -32.68 -7.98 14.10
N ALA A 499 -33.03 -9.27 14.07
CA ALA A 499 -33.02 -10.12 15.27
C ALA A 499 -31.62 -10.20 15.91
N LEU A 500 -30.58 -10.33 15.09
CA LEU A 500 -29.20 -10.33 15.57
C LEU A 500 -28.80 -8.97 16.17
N LEU A 501 -29.12 -7.86 15.51
CA LEU A 501 -28.83 -6.52 16.02
C LEU A 501 -29.51 -6.30 17.38
N ILE A 502 -30.80 -6.63 17.49
CA ILE A 502 -31.54 -6.59 18.76
C ILE A 502 -30.80 -7.40 19.83
N GLN A 503 -30.43 -8.65 19.51
CA GLN A 503 -29.70 -9.51 20.43
C GLN A 503 -28.39 -8.85 20.89
N MET A 504 -27.58 -8.35 19.96
CA MET A 504 -26.29 -7.72 20.26
C MET A 504 -26.44 -6.45 21.10
N ILE A 505 -27.48 -5.64 20.88
CA ILE A 505 -27.72 -4.48 21.75
C ILE A 505 -28.15 -4.92 23.15
N VAL A 506 -29.06 -5.89 23.26
CA VAL A 506 -29.55 -6.41 24.55
C VAL A 506 -28.43 -7.06 25.36
N THR A 507 -27.54 -7.83 24.71
CA THR A 507 -26.40 -8.49 25.37
C THR A 507 -25.15 -7.62 25.44
N GLY A 508 -25.20 -6.35 25.00
CA GLY A 508 -24.06 -5.43 25.04
C GLY A 508 -22.86 -5.88 24.20
N GLY A 509 -23.13 -6.39 23.01
CA GLY A 509 -22.17 -7.00 22.10
C GLY A 509 -21.54 -8.23 22.75
N ASN A 510 -20.21 -8.21 22.85
CA ASN A 510 -19.43 -9.28 23.46
C ASN A 510 -19.05 -9.00 24.92
N ARG A 511 -19.54 -7.88 25.51
CA ARG A 511 -19.15 -7.48 26.87
C ARG A 511 -19.97 -8.16 27.98
N GLY A 512 -21.15 -8.71 27.66
CA GLY A 512 -22.00 -9.41 28.64
C GLY A 512 -22.33 -8.56 29.89
N PRO A 513 -22.97 -7.40 29.72
CA PRO A 513 -23.06 -6.38 30.75
C PRO A 513 -24.00 -6.76 31.90
N ALA A 514 -23.75 -6.16 33.07
CA ALA A 514 -24.50 -6.39 34.30
C ALA A 514 -25.95 -5.86 34.24
N ALA A 515 -26.78 -6.24 35.22
CA ALA A 515 -28.17 -5.80 35.34
C ALA A 515 -28.38 -4.26 35.29
N ARG A 516 -27.38 -3.46 35.71
CA ARG A 516 -27.39 -2.00 35.58
C ARG A 516 -27.59 -1.56 34.13
N TYR A 517 -26.96 -2.22 33.17
CA TYR A 517 -27.09 -1.90 31.74
C TYR A 517 -28.53 -2.08 31.26
N GLY A 518 -29.17 -3.19 31.62
CA GLY A 518 -30.57 -3.43 31.29
C GLY A 518 -31.51 -2.35 31.85
N GLN A 519 -31.25 -1.86 33.06
CA GLN A 519 -32.02 -0.74 33.62
C GLN A 519 -31.80 0.56 32.84
N ARG A 520 -30.57 0.83 32.38
CA ARG A 520 -30.26 1.99 31.53
C ARG A 520 -30.99 1.91 30.20
N LEU A 521 -30.98 0.74 29.54
CA LEU A 521 -31.74 0.52 28.31
C LEU A 521 -33.25 0.77 28.50
N LYS A 522 -33.82 0.34 29.64
CA LYS A 522 -35.23 0.64 29.96
C LYS A 522 -35.48 2.13 30.14
N THR A 523 -34.58 2.85 30.81
CA THR A 523 -34.66 4.31 30.94
C THR A 523 -34.66 4.98 29.56
N PHE A 524 -33.73 4.60 28.69
CA PHE A 524 -33.67 5.16 27.33
C PHE A 524 -34.92 4.81 26.52
N LEU A 525 -35.42 3.58 26.62
CA LEU A 525 -36.70 3.19 26.01
C LEU A 525 -37.87 4.05 26.47
N VAL A 526 -37.93 4.45 27.74
CA VAL A 526 -38.99 5.32 28.26
C VAL A 526 -38.87 6.74 27.70
N MET A 527 -37.65 7.20 27.43
CA MET A 527 -37.36 8.52 26.85
C MET A 527 -37.56 8.56 25.33
N ALA A 528 -37.38 7.43 24.65
CA ALA A 528 -37.50 7.31 23.19
C ALA A 528 -38.88 7.73 22.67
N ASP A 529 -38.93 8.30 21.47
CA ASP A 529 -40.18 8.69 20.83
C ASP A 529 -41.17 7.51 20.72
N HIS A 530 -42.45 7.81 21.00
CA HIS A 530 -43.50 6.82 21.05
C HIS A 530 -43.78 6.13 19.70
N VAL A 531 -43.60 6.83 18.58
CA VAL A 531 -43.76 6.26 17.22
C VAL A 531 -42.60 5.31 16.96
N LEU A 532 -41.37 5.74 17.26
CA LEU A 532 -40.18 4.90 17.11
C LEU A 532 -40.28 3.64 17.98
N ARG A 533 -40.66 3.76 19.25
CA ARG A 533 -40.91 2.64 20.16
C ARG A 533 -41.98 1.68 19.61
N GLY A 534 -43.01 2.23 18.97
CA GLY A 534 -44.06 1.47 18.30
C GLY A 534 -43.57 0.63 17.12
N SER A 535 -42.48 1.05 16.45
CA SER A 535 -41.86 0.36 15.30
C SER A 535 -40.85 -0.73 15.67
N VAL A 536 -40.45 -0.80 16.96
CA VAL A 536 -39.44 -1.73 17.48
C VAL A 536 -39.96 -2.56 18.66
N LYS A 537 -41.21 -3.04 18.57
CA LYS A 537 -41.87 -3.83 19.62
C LYS A 537 -41.12 -5.11 19.98
N ASP A 538 -40.47 -5.73 19.01
CA ASP A 538 -39.61 -6.90 19.18
C ASP A 538 -38.37 -6.57 20.02
N TYR A 539 -37.75 -5.41 19.82
CA TYR A 539 -36.67 -4.92 20.68
C TYR A 539 -37.15 -4.67 22.11
N VAL A 540 -38.30 -4.01 22.28
CA VAL A 540 -38.90 -3.76 23.61
C VAL A 540 -39.14 -5.08 24.35
N ALA A 541 -39.76 -6.06 23.69
CA ALA A 541 -39.99 -7.39 24.24
C ALA A 541 -38.68 -8.10 24.59
N ALA A 542 -37.63 -7.97 23.78
CA ALA A 542 -36.33 -8.56 24.04
C ALA A 542 -35.65 -7.94 25.28
N VAL A 543 -35.72 -6.62 25.47
CA VAL A 543 -35.20 -5.94 26.68
C VAL A 543 -35.97 -6.38 27.93
N GLU A 544 -37.29 -6.44 27.85
CA GLU A 544 -38.14 -6.89 28.97
C GLU A 544 -37.87 -8.34 29.36
N ALA A 545 -37.71 -9.23 28.38
CA ALA A 545 -37.42 -10.64 28.58
C ALA A 545 -36.02 -10.86 29.19
N ALA A 546 -35.01 -10.12 28.71
CA ALA A 546 -33.64 -10.25 29.20
C ALA A 546 -33.45 -9.64 30.60
N PHE A 547 -34.21 -8.60 30.93
CA PHE A 547 -34.11 -7.87 32.20
C PHE A 547 -35.49 -7.74 32.85
N PRO A 548 -36.06 -8.80 33.43
CA PRO A 548 -37.35 -8.72 34.11
C PRO A 548 -37.29 -7.73 35.28
N GLU A 549 -38.39 -7.02 35.56
CA GLU A 549 -38.47 -6.24 36.80
C GLU A 549 -38.31 -7.18 38.00
N SER A 550 -37.48 -6.80 38.97
CA SER A 550 -37.43 -7.54 40.23
C SER A 550 -38.83 -7.44 40.84
N ARG A 551 -39.51 -8.59 40.97
CA ARG A 551 -40.70 -8.67 41.81
C ARG A 551 -40.27 -8.15 43.18
N ARG A 552 -40.73 -6.95 43.54
CA ARG A 552 -40.65 -6.46 44.92
C ARG A 552 -41.34 -7.52 45.77
N GLY A 553 -40.54 -8.36 46.44
CA GLY A 553 -41.02 -9.24 47.48
C GLY A 553 -41.64 -8.37 48.55
N GLY A 554 -42.92 -8.60 48.83
CA GLY A 554 -43.62 -8.04 49.98
C GLY A 554 -43.17 -8.66 51.29
#